data_AF-A0A3P7IGR7-F1
#
_entry.id   AF-A0A3P7IGR7-F1
#
_cell.length_a   1.000
_cell.length_b   1.000
_cell.length_c   1.000
_cell.angle_alpha   90.00
_cell.angle_beta   90.00
_cell.angle_gamma   90.00
#
_symmetry.space_group_name_H-M   'P 1'
#
loop_
_entity.id
_entity.type
_entity.pdbx_description
1 polymer ?
#
loop_
_entity_poly.entity_id
_entity_poly.type
_entity_poly.pdbx_seq_one_letter_code
_entity_poly.pdbx_strand_id
1 'polypeptide(L)'
;MSRYFTSRAKLLTKVGEFAVLISSLYSSHFGSSIYFITVYAWFHSYDSMIQSFLGLFVIAFANHLYIVQVAKYPHVDDYRRAILDMDEKQFINVRLVVLEMRNHFSTLYDIITKNIEKIKKPRNSNMDMLY
;
A
#
# COMPACT_ATOMS: atom_id res chain seq x y z
N MET A 1 4.63 -6.19 -26.28
CA MET A 1 4.47 -4.99 -25.42
C MET A 1 3.01 -4.55 -25.23
N SER A 2 2.13 -4.59 -26.23
CA SER A 2 0.74 -4.08 -26.15
C SER A 2 -0.13 -4.68 -25.01
N ARG A 3 -0.06 -6.00 -24.76
CA ARG A 3 -0.92 -6.66 -23.74
C ARG A 3 -0.65 -6.20 -22.29
N TYR A 4 0.60 -5.86 -21.96
CA TYR A 4 0.96 -5.38 -20.62
C TYR A 4 0.36 -4.00 -20.31
N PHE A 5 0.28 -3.14 -21.33
CA PHE A 5 -0.33 -1.81 -21.22
C PHE A 5 -1.84 -1.92 -21.01
N THR A 6 -2.50 -2.83 -21.73
CA THR A 6 -3.93 -3.10 -21.57
C THR A 6 -4.26 -3.70 -20.21
N SER A 7 -3.44 -4.60 -19.68
CA SER A 7 -3.63 -5.17 -18.34
C SER A 7 -3.41 -4.13 -17.23
N ARG A 8 -2.42 -3.25 -17.37
CA ARG A 8 -2.17 -2.15 -16.44
C ARG A 8 -3.32 -1.13 -16.43
N ALA A 9 -3.83 -0.75 -17.59
CA ALA A 9 -5.00 0.13 -17.70
C ALA A 9 -6.23 -0.48 -17.02
N LYS A 10 -6.52 -1.76 -17.28
CA LYS A 10 -7.63 -2.48 -16.63
C LYS A 10 -7.48 -2.55 -15.11
N LEU A 11 -6.27 -2.76 -14.60
CA LEU A 11 -6.00 -2.79 -13.17
C LEU A 11 -6.24 -1.41 -12.54
N LEU A 12 -5.78 -0.33 -13.18
CA LEU A 12 -5.99 1.04 -12.72
C LEU A 12 -7.47 1.45 -12.76
N THR A 13 -8.21 1.03 -13.77
CA THR A 13 -9.67 1.23 -13.83
C THR A 13 -10.38 0.46 -12.72
N LYS A 14 -10.00 -0.79 -12.46
CA LYS A 14 -10.54 -1.60 -11.35
C LYS A 14 -10.25 -0.98 -9.98
N VAL A 15 -9.05 -0.41 -9.80
CA VAL A 15 -8.68 0.31 -8.57
C VAL A 15 -9.49 1.60 -8.43
N GLY A 16 -9.71 2.34 -9.53
CA GLY A 16 -10.58 3.52 -9.54
C GLY A 16 -12.04 3.20 -9.22
N GLU A 17 -12.60 2.14 -9.82
CA GLU A 17 -13.95 1.63 -9.52
C GLU A 17 -14.09 1.21 -8.05
N PHE A 18 -13.07 0.54 -7.50
CA PHE A 18 -13.04 0.16 -6.09
C PHE A 18 -12.98 1.39 -5.17
N ALA A 19 -12.18 2.40 -5.51
CA ALA A 19 -12.13 3.66 -4.77
C ALA A 19 -13.48 4.41 -4.78
N VAL A 20 -14.19 4.40 -5.92
CA VAL A 20 -15.53 4.98 -6.05
C VAL A 20 -16.59 4.20 -5.26
N LEU A 21 -16.53 2.86 -5.27
CA LEU A 21 -17.41 2.00 -4.46
C LEU A 21 -17.20 2.28 -2.97
N ILE A 22 -15.95 2.42 -2.56
CA ILE A 22 -15.57 2.77 -1.20
C ILE A 22 -16.09 4.19 -0.86
N SER A 23 -15.94 5.19 -1.73
CA SER A 23 -16.58 6.52 -1.61
C SER A 23 -18.10 6.48 -1.52
N SER A 24 -18.76 5.57 -2.23
CA SER A 24 -20.20 5.38 -2.12
C SER A 24 -20.61 4.74 -0.78
N LEU A 25 -19.79 3.83 -0.25
CA LEU A 25 -19.95 3.24 1.09
C LEU A 25 -19.69 4.29 2.19
N TYR A 26 -18.75 5.22 1.98
CA TYR A 26 -18.48 6.38 2.85
C TYR A 26 -19.73 7.27 3.02
N SER A 27 -20.51 7.47 1.96
CA SER A 27 -21.71 8.34 2.00
C SER A 27 -22.91 7.72 2.75
N SER A 28 -23.02 6.38 2.83
CA SER A 28 -24.21 5.73 3.41
C SER A 28 -24.05 5.30 4.88
N HIS A 29 -22.84 5.28 5.44
CA HIS A 29 -22.56 4.73 6.79
C HIS A 29 -22.15 5.79 7.83
N PHE A 30 -22.48 7.07 7.62
CA PHE A 30 -22.08 8.21 8.48
C PHE A 30 -22.64 8.19 9.93
N GLY A 31 -23.20 7.08 10.41
CA GLY A 31 -23.82 6.99 11.73
C GLY A 31 -22.82 6.84 12.91
N SER A 32 -21.57 6.43 12.69
CA SER A 32 -20.62 6.30 13.81
C SER A 32 -19.16 6.59 13.44
N SER A 33 -18.62 7.66 14.04
CA SER A 33 -17.26 8.18 13.90
C SER A 33 -16.15 7.10 13.97
N ILE A 34 -16.38 6.01 14.70
CA ILE A 34 -15.40 4.93 14.90
C ILE A 34 -15.13 4.09 13.63
N TYR A 35 -16.14 3.85 12.80
CA TYR A 35 -15.98 3.07 11.56
C TYR A 35 -15.25 3.88 10.51
N PHE A 36 -15.57 5.17 10.41
CA PHE A 36 -14.86 6.10 9.55
C PHE A 36 -13.36 6.12 9.86
N ILE A 37 -12.99 6.23 11.14
CA ILE A 37 -11.58 6.23 11.57
C ILE A 37 -10.88 4.90 11.22
N THR A 38 -11.53 3.77 11.48
CA THR A 38 -10.94 2.44 11.25
C THR A 38 -10.74 2.14 9.76
N VAL A 39 -11.75 2.46 8.93
CA VAL A 39 -11.69 2.26 7.47
C VAL A 39 -10.66 3.19 6.83
N TYR A 40 -10.60 4.46 7.26
CA TYR A 40 -9.60 5.40 6.77
C TYR A 40 -8.17 4.95 7.11
N ALA A 41 -7.93 4.52 8.37
CA ALA A 41 -6.63 4.00 8.78
C ALA A 41 -6.21 2.76 7.98
N TRP A 42 -7.16 1.87 7.65
CA TRP A 42 -6.92 0.70 6.81
C TRP A 42 -6.54 1.09 5.38
N PHE A 43 -7.29 2.00 4.77
CA PHE A 43 -7.00 2.48 3.41
C PHE A 43 -5.63 3.15 3.34
N HIS A 44 -5.32 4.03 4.30
CA HIS A 44 -4.03 4.72 4.34
C HIS A 44 -2.86 3.75 4.53
N SER A 45 -3.01 2.77 5.44
CA SER A 45 -2.00 1.72 5.64
C SER A 45 -1.78 0.90 4.38
N TYR A 46 -2.87 0.53 3.69
CA TYR A 46 -2.81 -0.23 2.44
C TYR A 46 -2.13 0.54 1.31
N ASP A 47 -2.47 1.82 1.13
CA ASP A 47 -1.83 2.66 0.12
C ASP A 47 -0.33 2.82 0.39
N SER A 48 0.05 3.09 1.63
CA SER A 48 1.46 3.17 2.04
C SER A 48 2.21 1.87 1.77
N MET A 49 1.62 0.71 2.08
CA MET A 49 2.23 -0.60 1.76
C MET A 49 2.43 -0.79 0.25
N ILE A 50 1.47 -0.38 -0.59
CA ILE A 50 1.61 -0.43 -2.05
C ILE A 50 2.75 0.45 -2.51
N GLN A 51 2.83 1.70 -2.02
CA GLN A 51 3.89 2.63 -2.41
C GLN A 51 5.27 2.08 -2.08
N SER A 52 5.44 1.52 -0.89
CA SER A 52 6.69 0.90 -0.44
C SER A 52 7.08 -0.31 -1.30
N PHE A 53 6.13 -1.18 -1.65
CA PHE A 53 6.39 -2.30 -2.58
C PHE A 53 6.75 -1.83 -4.00
N LEU A 54 6.05 -0.82 -4.52
CA LEU A 54 6.35 -0.24 -5.82
C LEU A 54 7.76 0.37 -5.84
N GLY A 55 8.17 1.02 -4.75
CA GLY A 55 9.53 1.53 -4.58
C GLY A 55 10.59 0.44 -4.72
N LEU A 56 10.40 -0.72 -4.07
CA LEU A 56 11.31 -1.86 -4.21
C LEU A 56 11.39 -2.35 -5.66
N PHE A 57 10.25 -2.46 -6.35
CA PHE A 57 10.22 -2.91 -7.74
C PHE A 57 10.95 -1.95 -8.68
N VAL A 58 10.78 -0.64 -8.50
CA VAL A 58 11.47 0.38 -9.29
C VAL A 58 12.98 0.26 -9.14
N ILE A 59 13.47 0.07 -7.90
CA ILE A 59 14.92 0.01 -7.68
C ILE A 59 15.50 -1.33 -8.15
N ALA A 60 14.78 -2.45 -7.97
CA ALA A 60 15.17 -3.73 -8.55
C ALA A 60 15.30 -3.65 -10.09
N PHE A 61 14.37 -2.94 -10.75
CA PHE A 61 14.46 -2.70 -12.20
C PHE A 61 15.66 -1.82 -12.56
N ALA A 62 15.93 -0.76 -11.77
CA ALA A 62 17.11 0.08 -11.97
C ALA A 62 18.41 -0.74 -11.86
N ASN A 63 18.52 -1.65 -10.89
CA ASN A 63 19.68 -2.52 -10.74
C ASN A 63 19.94 -3.37 -12.00
N HIS A 64 18.89 -3.95 -12.56
CA HIS A 64 18.99 -4.69 -13.83
C HIS A 64 19.52 -3.82 -14.99
N LEU A 65 19.17 -2.53 -15.04
CA LEU A 65 19.70 -1.63 -16.06
C LEU A 65 21.22 -1.45 -15.94
N TYR A 66 21.76 -1.38 -14.72
CA TYR A 66 23.22 -1.30 -14.52
C TYR A 66 23.95 -2.56 -14.98
N ILE A 67 23.36 -3.75 -14.77
CA ILE A 67 23.91 -5.02 -15.29
C ILE A 67 24.03 -4.98 -16.82
N VAL A 68 23.00 -4.45 -17.50
CA VAL A 68 23.04 -4.25 -18.95
C VAL A 68 24.14 -3.26 -19.35
N GLN A 69 24.39 -2.21 -18.56
CA GLN A 69 25.49 -1.27 -18.83
C GLN A 69 26.87 -1.91 -18.66
N VAL A 70 27.08 -2.77 -17.65
CA VAL A 70 28.33 -3.51 -17.48
C VAL A 70 28.62 -4.40 -18.69
N ALA A 71 27.60 -5.06 -19.24
CA ALA A 71 27.75 -5.90 -20.43
C ALA A 71 28.11 -5.08 -21.69
N LYS A 72 27.58 -3.85 -21.81
CA LYS A 72 27.86 -2.95 -22.94
C LYS A 72 29.22 -2.24 -22.82
N TYR A 73 29.62 -1.86 -21.61
CA TYR A 73 30.80 -1.05 -21.33
C TYR A 73 31.67 -1.71 -20.25
N PRO A 74 32.31 -2.86 -20.54
CA PRO A 74 32.99 -3.67 -19.53
C PRO A 74 34.24 -3.02 -18.93
N HIS A 75 34.78 -1.99 -19.58
CA HIS A 75 35.93 -1.22 -19.13
C HIS A 75 35.56 -0.11 -18.13
N VAL A 76 34.26 0.19 -17.96
CA VAL A 76 33.79 1.20 -17.01
C VAL A 76 33.45 0.50 -15.69
N ASP A 77 34.37 0.58 -14.73
CA ASP A 77 34.21 -0.06 -13.42
C ASP A 77 33.11 0.57 -12.56
N ASP A 78 32.74 1.83 -12.83
CA ASP A 78 31.72 2.55 -12.07
C ASP A 78 30.35 1.85 -12.12
N TYR A 79 30.02 1.16 -13.22
CA TYR A 79 28.78 0.40 -13.31
C TYR A 79 28.78 -0.83 -12.38
N ARG A 80 29.94 -1.46 -12.17
CA ARG A 80 30.06 -2.58 -11.20
C ARG A 80 29.91 -2.08 -9.77
N ARG A 81 30.54 -0.94 -9.44
CA ARG A 81 30.35 -0.29 -8.13
C ARG A 81 28.90 0.12 -7.90
N ALA A 82 28.26 0.72 -8.89
CA ALA A 82 26.86 1.14 -8.78
C ALA A 82 25.91 -0.03 -8.47
N ILE A 83 26.16 -1.23 -9.02
CA ILE A 83 25.38 -2.44 -8.70
C ILE A 83 25.55 -2.81 -7.23
N LEU A 84 26.79 -2.86 -6.72
CA LEU A 84 27.07 -3.20 -5.32
C LEU A 84 26.42 -2.20 -4.35
N ASP A 85 26.56 -0.90 -4.62
CA ASP A 85 25.94 0.16 -3.82
C ASP A 85 24.40 0.06 -3.86
N MET A 86 23.83 -0.32 -5.01
CA MET A 86 22.39 -0.49 -5.17
C MET A 86 21.89 -1.70 -4.38
N ASP A 87 22.62 -2.83 -4.43
CA ASP A 87 22.28 -4.06 -3.72
C ASP A 87 22.26 -3.84 -2.20
N GLU A 88 23.26 -3.13 -1.66
CA GLU A 88 23.30 -2.80 -0.23
C GLU A 88 22.10 -1.91 0.17
N LYS A 89 21.80 -0.88 -0.64
CA LYS A 89 20.61 -0.04 -0.43
C LYS A 89 19.32 -0.85 -0.53
N GLN A 90 19.24 -1.81 -1.45
CA GLN A 90 18.07 -2.67 -1.60
C GLN A 90 17.83 -3.54 -0.38
N PHE A 91 18.89 -4.13 0.18
CA PHE A 91 18.77 -4.92 1.40
C PHE A 91 18.17 -4.09 2.55
N ILE A 92 18.68 -2.86 2.74
CA ILE A 92 18.17 -1.94 3.77
C ILE A 92 16.71 -1.57 3.49
N ASN A 93 16.38 -1.22 2.24
CA ASN A 93 15.02 -0.83 1.86
C ASN A 93 14.01 -1.97 2.09
N VAL A 94 14.33 -3.21 1.69
CA VAL A 94 13.46 -4.37 1.94
C VAL A 94 13.20 -4.51 3.43
N ARG A 95 14.22 -4.39 4.27
CA ARG A 95 14.07 -4.44 5.73
C ARG A 95 13.16 -3.34 6.25
N LEU A 96 13.31 -2.10 5.77
CA LEU A 96 12.46 -0.97 6.16
C LEU A 96 11.00 -1.19 5.78
N VAL A 97 10.74 -1.67 4.56
CA VAL A 97 9.38 -1.96 4.09
C VAL A 97 8.71 -3.04 4.94
N VAL A 98 9.43 -4.11 5.30
CA VAL A 98 8.89 -5.16 6.18
C VAL A 98 8.56 -4.61 7.58
N LEU A 99 9.43 -3.75 8.13
CA LEU A 99 9.19 -3.12 9.43
C LEU A 99 7.97 -2.18 9.39
N GLU A 100 7.83 -1.40 8.32
CA GLU A 100 6.68 -0.53 8.08
C GLU A 100 5.38 -1.34 7.99
N MET A 101 5.37 -2.45 7.25
CA MET A 101 4.22 -3.35 7.18
C MET A 101 3.80 -3.87 8.55
N ARG A 102 4.77 -4.36 9.33
CA ARG A 102 4.52 -4.82 10.69
C ARG A 102 3.89 -3.71 11.53
N ASN A 103 4.40 -2.49 11.44
CA ASN A 103 3.89 -1.36 12.20
C ASN A 103 2.45 -1.00 11.78
N HIS A 104 2.14 -1.01 10.48
CA HIS A 104 0.78 -0.83 9.99
C HIS A 104 -0.20 -1.87 10.54
N PHE A 105 0.17 -3.15 10.49
CA PHE A 105 -0.66 -4.21 11.07
C PHE A 105 -0.84 -4.06 12.58
N SER A 106 0.21 -3.67 13.30
CA SER A 106 0.11 -3.41 14.74
C SER A 106 -0.86 -2.28 15.06
N THR A 107 -0.78 -1.17 14.32
CA THR A 107 -1.68 -0.01 14.50
C THR A 107 -3.12 -0.37 14.16
N LEU A 108 -3.34 -1.07 13.05
CA LEU A 108 -4.68 -1.53 12.67
C LEU A 108 -5.28 -2.48 13.71
N TYR A 109 -4.48 -3.43 14.18
CA TYR A 109 -4.90 -4.36 15.22
C TYR A 109 -5.29 -3.63 16.51
N ASP A 110 -4.50 -2.65 16.94
CA ASP A 110 -4.78 -1.84 18.13
C ASP A 110 -6.10 -1.05 17.99
N ILE A 111 -6.29 -0.36 16.85
CA ILE A 111 -7.52 0.40 16.57
C ILE A 111 -8.75 -0.52 16.57
N ILE A 112 -8.67 -1.67 15.90
CA ILE A 112 -9.77 -2.64 15.81
C ILE A 112 -10.09 -3.20 17.20
N THR A 113 -9.08 -3.64 17.95
CA THR A 113 -9.28 -4.32 19.24
C THR A 113 -9.90 -3.36 20.26
N LYS A 114 -9.45 -2.10 20.30
CA LYS A 114 -10.03 -1.05 21.16
C LYS A 114 -11.49 -0.74 20.85
N ASN A 115 -11.95 -1.00 19.63
CA ASN A 115 -13.28 -0.62 19.16
C ASN A 115 -14.16 -1.81 18.77
N ILE A 116 -13.72 -3.04 19.07
CA ILE A 116 -14.32 -4.27 18.56
C ILE A 116 -15.81 -4.42 18.88
N GLU A 117 -16.24 -3.99 20.07
CA GLU A 117 -17.66 -4.03 20.48
C GLU A 117 -18.53 -3.08 19.64
N LYS A 118 -18.03 -1.86 19.41
CA LYS A 118 -18.72 -0.86 18.57
C LYS A 118 -18.74 -1.29 17.11
N ILE A 119 -17.70 -1.99 16.65
CA ILE A 119 -17.58 -2.53 15.29
C ILE A 119 -18.52 -3.73 15.08
N LYS A 120 -18.66 -4.62 16.07
CA LYS A 120 -19.55 -5.79 16.02
C LYS A 120 -21.03 -5.42 16.16
N LYS A 121 -21.33 -4.41 16.98
CA LYS A 121 -22.70 -3.94 17.22
C LYS A 121 -22.76 -2.43 16.98
N PRO A 122 -22.92 -1.98 15.72
CA PRO A 122 -23.18 -0.57 15.45
C PRO A 122 -24.43 -0.16 16.23
N ARG A 123 -24.36 0.91 17.01
CA ARG A 123 -25.54 1.44 17.71
C ARG A 123 -26.61 1.77 16.65
N ASN A 124 -27.80 1.19 16.77
CA ASN A 124 -29.00 1.73 16.12
C ASN A 124 -29.33 3.06 16.79
N SER A 125 -28.67 4.13 16.37
CA SER A 125 -29.13 5.47 16.70
C SER A 125 -30.49 5.67 16.03
N ASN A 126 -31.58 5.54 16.82
CA ASN A 126 -32.80 6.37 16.80
C ASN A 126 -34.12 5.65 17.18
N MET A 127 -34.12 4.39 17.66
CA MET A 127 -35.39 3.72 18.04
C MET A 127 -35.79 3.92 19.52
N ASP A 128 -34.89 4.34 20.41
CA ASP A 128 -35.16 4.41 21.86
C ASP A 128 -35.64 5.81 22.35
N MET A 129 -35.87 6.76 21.44
CA MET A 129 -36.37 8.12 21.76
C MET A 129 -37.85 8.33 21.38
N LEU A 130 -38.59 7.25 21.07
CA LEU A 130 -39.99 7.34 20.64
C LEU A 130 -40.91 6.43 21.47
N TYR A 131 -40.88 6.54 22.80
CA TYR A 131 -41.96 6.09 23.69
C TYR A 131 -42.03 6.97 24.93
#